data_AF-A0A8X8A8R5-F1
#
_entry.id   AF-A0A8X8A8R5-F1
#
_cell.length_a   1.000
_cell.length_b   1.000
_cell.length_c   1.000
_cell.angle_alpha   90.00
_cell.angle_beta   90.00
_cell.angle_gamma   90.00
#
_symmetry.space_group_name_H-M   'P 1'
#
loop_
_entity.id
_entity.type
_entity.pdbx_description
1 polymer ?
#
loop_
_entity_poly.entity_id
_entity_poly.type
_entity_poly.pdbx_seq_one_letter_code
_entity_poly.pdbx_strand_id
1 'polypeptide(L)'
;MLARLAATRLLEIRQALRLTPQASRSFSTALNYHLNTPDNNPDLPWEFTAANKEKKLETVSCQAIWWGEMDSLTKLEPGHEGLELNALCRILVSYRRLWHGVIILLCHRGTALEGDVGYYCVKLAGCLGYDSELFAFKGAFFLGVVITVGHTVMYSYMGNNSPLLLSSMRVLVKEIISHYPSNYKQSAVIPLLDLAQQQHGGWLPVSAMNAVAKVIEVAPIRVYEVATFYSMFNRSPVGKYHLLVCGTTPCMIRGSREIEDELLKHLGVKRNEVTKDGLFSVGEMECMGCCVNAPMITVADYSNGSEGYTYNYYEDVTPKRVVEIVEMLRKGEKPPHGTQNPQRTKCGPEGGNTTLHGEPKPPPCRDLDAC
;
A
#
# COMPACT_ATOMS: atom_id res chain seq x y z
N MET A 1 -25.05 58.98 -15.08
CA MET A 1 -24.09 58.59 -14.03
C MET A 1 -24.23 57.12 -13.64
N LEU A 2 -25.44 56.63 -13.32
CA LEU A 2 -25.72 55.21 -13.01
C LEU A 2 -25.34 54.21 -14.11
N ALA A 3 -25.61 54.53 -15.39
CA ALA A 3 -25.25 53.65 -16.51
C ALA A 3 -23.73 53.46 -16.67
N ARG A 4 -22.93 54.49 -16.34
CA ARG A 4 -21.46 54.37 -16.37
C ARG A 4 -20.95 53.49 -15.24
N LEU A 5 -21.51 53.61 -14.03
CA LEU A 5 -21.17 52.77 -12.87
C LEU A 5 -21.53 51.29 -13.10
N ALA A 6 -22.67 51.03 -13.73
CA ALA A 6 -23.06 49.66 -14.11
C ALA A 6 -22.11 49.06 -15.15
N ALA A 7 -21.67 49.86 -16.13
CA ALA A 7 -20.71 49.43 -17.14
C ALA A 7 -19.32 49.14 -16.55
N THR A 8 -18.82 49.95 -15.62
CA THR A 8 -17.55 49.67 -14.92
C THR A 8 -17.64 48.40 -14.08
N ARG A 9 -18.73 48.20 -13.33
CA ARG A 9 -18.92 46.96 -12.55
C ARG A 9 -19.00 45.71 -13.43
N LEU A 10 -19.65 45.80 -14.59
CA LEU A 10 -19.71 44.71 -15.57
C LEU A 10 -18.34 44.42 -16.20
N LEU A 11 -17.51 45.45 -16.38
CA LEU A 11 -16.12 45.30 -16.84
C LEU A 11 -15.23 44.66 -15.77
N GLU A 12 -15.37 45.05 -14.51
CA GLU A 12 -14.65 44.44 -13.38
C GLU A 12 -15.04 42.97 -13.19
N ILE A 13 -16.33 42.64 -13.25
CA ILE A 13 -16.83 41.25 -13.21
C ILE A 13 -16.30 40.45 -14.41
N ARG A 14 -16.28 41.04 -15.61
CA ARG A 14 -15.68 40.39 -16.79
C ARG A 14 -14.17 40.19 -16.67
N GLN A 15 -13.44 41.13 -16.05
CA GLN A 15 -12.01 41.00 -15.78
C GLN A 15 -11.74 39.92 -14.73
N ALA A 16 -12.54 39.85 -13.66
CA ALA A 16 -12.47 38.78 -12.65
C ALA A 16 -12.76 37.39 -13.25
N LEU A 17 -13.71 37.29 -14.18
CA LEU A 17 -13.99 36.04 -14.91
C LEU A 17 -12.91 35.68 -15.94
N ARG A 18 -12.24 36.67 -16.55
CA ARG A 18 -11.08 36.49 -17.45
C ARG A 18 -9.77 36.18 -16.72
N LEU A 19 -9.69 36.45 -15.41
CA LEU A 19 -8.60 36.06 -14.54
C LEU A 19 -8.71 34.61 -14.05
N THR A 20 -9.57 33.79 -14.66
CA THR A 20 -9.27 32.36 -14.69
C THR A 20 -7.93 32.23 -15.42
N PRO A 21 -6.85 31.79 -14.76
CA PRO A 21 -5.64 31.48 -15.49
C PRO A 21 -6.07 30.43 -16.50
N GLN A 22 -5.98 30.76 -17.78
CA GLN A 22 -5.89 29.74 -18.81
C GLN A 22 -4.81 28.80 -18.32
N ALA A 23 -5.21 27.58 -17.95
CA ALA A 23 -4.29 26.56 -17.44
C ALA A 23 -3.08 26.57 -18.36
N SER A 24 -1.92 26.97 -17.83
CA SER A 24 -0.67 26.97 -18.57
C SER A 24 -0.36 25.51 -18.86
N ARG A 25 -0.88 25.01 -19.99
CA ARG A 25 -0.65 23.65 -20.44
C ARG A 25 0.75 23.59 -21.00
N SER A 26 1.68 23.21 -20.15
CA SER A 26 2.91 22.56 -20.58
C SER A 26 3.13 21.41 -19.64
N PHE A 27 2.97 20.20 -20.16
CA PHE A 27 3.66 18.94 -19.87
C PHE A 27 2.93 17.81 -20.61
N SER A 28 3.68 16.78 -21.04
CA SER A 28 3.23 15.66 -21.91
C SER A 28 2.02 14.89 -21.37
N THR A 29 1.76 14.98 -20.06
CA THR A 29 0.58 14.41 -19.40
C THR A 29 -0.74 14.99 -19.89
N ALA A 30 -0.73 16.13 -20.57
CA ALA A 30 -1.94 16.76 -21.14
C ALA A 30 -1.94 16.85 -22.67
N LEU A 31 -0.88 16.35 -23.34
CA LEU A 31 -0.74 16.49 -24.79
C LEU A 31 -1.62 15.50 -25.56
N ASN A 32 -2.04 14.38 -24.94
CA ASN A 32 -2.83 13.31 -25.58
C ASN A 32 -2.14 12.66 -26.80
N TYR A 33 -0.88 13.01 -27.06
CA TYR A 33 0.03 12.40 -28.01
C TYR A 33 1.43 12.36 -27.42
N HIS A 34 2.32 11.56 -28.02
CA HIS A 34 3.69 11.40 -27.56
C HIS A 34 4.66 12.24 -28.41
N LEU A 35 5.67 12.81 -27.73
CA LEU A 35 6.85 13.40 -28.34
C LEU A 35 8.06 12.63 -27.81
N ASN A 36 8.87 12.09 -28.72
CA ASN A 36 10.04 11.32 -28.33
C ASN A 36 11.04 12.21 -27.57
N THR A 37 11.50 11.70 -26.43
CA THR A 37 12.63 12.27 -25.68
C THR A 37 13.66 11.16 -25.43
N PRO A 38 14.91 11.49 -25.06
CA PRO A 38 15.90 10.48 -24.72
C PRO A 38 15.45 9.53 -23.60
N ASP A 39 14.66 10.05 -22.65
CA ASP A 39 14.15 9.29 -21.49
C ASP A 39 12.81 8.59 -21.78
N ASN A 40 12.10 8.98 -22.85
CA ASN A 40 10.79 8.43 -23.23
C ASN A 40 10.72 8.25 -24.75
N ASN A 41 11.00 7.03 -25.20
CA ASN A 41 10.85 6.62 -26.60
C ASN A 41 10.38 5.15 -26.63
N PRO A 42 9.46 4.75 -27.53
CA PRO A 42 9.10 3.34 -27.75
C PRO A 42 10.29 2.39 -28.00
N ASP A 43 11.42 2.88 -28.50
CA ASP A 43 12.61 2.05 -28.77
C ASP A 43 13.36 1.60 -27.51
N LEU A 44 13.10 2.23 -26.36
CA LEU A 44 13.76 1.88 -25.11
C LEU A 44 13.28 0.50 -24.61
N PRO A 45 14.18 -0.42 -24.25
CA PRO A 45 13.78 -1.69 -23.65
C PRO A 45 13.20 -1.42 -22.26
N TRP A 46 11.96 -1.83 -22.04
CA TRP A 46 11.32 -1.81 -20.72
C TRP A 46 10.59 -3.12 -20.48
N GLU A 47 10.72 -3.64 -19.26
CA GLU A 47 9.98 -4.79 -18.79
C GLU A 47 9.73 -4.69 -17.28
N PHE A 48 8.75 -5.44 -16.79
CA PHE A 48 8.56 -5.60 -15.35
C PHE A 48 9.79 -6.22 -14.70
N THR A 49 10.20 -5.71 -13.54
CA THR A 49 11.31 -6.28 -12.76
C THR A 49 10.96 -7.69 -12.31
N ALA A 50 11.97 -8.51 -12.00
CA ALA A 50 11.75 -9.88 -11.52
C ALA A 50 10.84 -9.92 -10.27
N ALA A 51 11.00 -8.95 -9.37
CA ALA A 51 10.16 -8.80 -8.18
C ALA A 51 8.68 -8.55 -8.51
N ASN A 52 8.39 -7.83 -9.60
CA ASN A 52 7.03 -7.54 -10.03
C ASN A 52 6.45 -8.62 -10.96
N LYS A 53 7.30 -9.42 -11.61
CA LYS A 53 6.90 -10.56 -12.46
C LYS A 53 6.47 -11.79 -11.66
N GLU A 54 7.15 -12.09 -10.54
CA GLU A 54 6.98 -13.36 -9.82
C GLU A 54 6.82 -13.21 -8.31
N LYS A 55 6.05 -14.13 -7.72
CA LYS A 55 5.85 -14.23 -6.28
C LYS A 55 7.15 -14.60 -5.60
N LYS A 56 7.88 -13.62 -5.07
CA LYS A 56 8.79 -13.91 -3.96
C LYS A 56 7.94 -14.31 -2.76
N LEU A 57 7.73 -15.61 -2.61
CA LEU A 57 7.50 -16.21 -1.30
C LEU A 57 8.75 -15.90 -0.48
N GLU A 58 8.64 -15.06 0.53
CA GLU A 58 9.67 -15.01 1.56
C GLU A 58 9.66 -16.35 2.29
N THR A 59 10.67 -17.16 2.02
CA THR A 59 10.90 -18.43 2.69
C THR A 59 11.24 -18.14 4.15
N VAL A 60 10.33 -18.48 5.05
CA VAL A 60 10.59 -18.43 6.50
C VAL A 60 11.52 -19.59 6.85
N SER A 61 12.71 -19.30 7.38
CA SER A 61 13.61 -20.33 7.91
C SER A 61 13.13 -20.77 9.31
N CYS A 62 12.78 -22.03 9.49
CA CYS A 62 12.55 -22.60 10.82
C CYS A 62 13.90 -22.91 11.49
N GLN A 63 14.22 -22.27 12.62
CA GLN A 63 15.31 -22.69 13.50
C GLN A 63 14.75 -23.58 14.61
N ALA A 64 15.22 -24.82 14.70
CA ALA A 64 15.00 -25.65 15.88
C ALA A 64 16.07 -25.29 16.93
N ILE A 65 15.64 -24.81 18.11
CA ILE A 65 16.52 -24.57 19.25
C ILE A 65 16.35 -25.74 20.22
N TRP A 66 17.42 -26.51 20.41
CA TRP A 66 17.48 -27.63 21.35
C TRP A 66 18.17 -27.14 22.63
N TRP A 67 17.56 -27.33 23.80
CA TRP A 67 18.21 -27.08 25.10
C TRP A 67 18.40 -28.41 25.82
N GLY A 68 19.57 -29.01 25.60
CA GLY A 68 20.17 -30.06 26.39
C GLY A 68 21.67 -29.82 26.38
N GLU A 69 22.36 -30.07 27.50
CA GLU A 69 23.79 -29.82 27.68
C GLU A 69 24.60 -30.21 26.44
N MET A 70 25.22 -29.21 25.80
CA MET A 70 26.14 -29.46 24.70
C MET A 70 27.43 -30.01 25.27
N ASP A 71 27.74 -31.25 24.90
CA ASP A 71 29.04 -31.50 24.30
C ASP A 71 28.82 -31.92 22.84
N SER A 72 29.38 -31.14 21.92
CA SER A 72 29.41 -31.26 20.45
C SER A 72 28.25 -30.63 19.63
N LEU A 73 28.58 -29.50 18.99
CA LEU A 73 27.85 -28.84 17.90
C LEU A 73 27.96 -29.66 16.60
N THR A 74 26.88 -30.30 16.15
CA THR A 74 26.74 -30.69 14.73
C THR A 74 25.83 -29.70 14.03
N LYS A 75 26.44 -28.79 13.26
CA LYS A 75 25.74 -27.96 12.28
C LYS A 75 25.20 -28.87 11.17
N LEU A 76 23.89 -28.90 10.98
CA LEU A 76 23.30 -29.36 9.72
C LEU A 76 23.44 -28.22 8.71
N GLU A 77 24.21 -28.45 7.64
CA GLU A 77 24.42 -27.47 6.58
C GLU A 77 23.14 -27.19 5.77
N PRO A 78 22.99 -25.97 5.23
CA PRO A 78 21.79 -25.55 4.51
C PRO A 78 21.81 -26.13 3.09
N GLY A 79 21.14 -27.25 2.91
CA GLY A 79 20.85 -27.80 1.60
C GLY A 79 19.74 -28.79 1.75
N HIS A 80 18.53 -28.42 1.33
CA HIS A 80 17.43 -29.25 0.80
C HIS A 80 16.17 -28.37 0.78
N GLU A 81 15.92 -27.75 -0.36
CA GLU A 81 14.62 -27.16 -0.67
C GLU A 81 13.58 -28.28 -0.78
N GLY A 82 12.45 -28.14 -0.09
CA GLY A 82 11.26 -28.99 -0.28
C GLY A 82 11.38 -30.41 0.29
N LEU A 83 11.38 -30.57 1.61
CA LEU A 83 11.09 -31.86 2.24
C LEU A 83 9.59 -31.97 2.52
N GLU A 84 8.90 -32.87 1.80
CA GLU A 84 7.52 -33.27 2.12
C GLU A 84 7.42 -33.68 3.61
N LEU A 85 6.32 -33.31 4.27
CA LEU A 85 6.04 -33.58 5.69
C LEU A 85 6.31 -35.05 6.11
N ASN A 86 6.16 -35.98 5.16
CA ASN A 86 6.43 -37.41 5.30
C ASN A 86 7.91 -37.75 5.54
N ALA A 87 8.85 -36.98 4.98
CA ALA A 87 10.29 -37.21 5.14
C ALA A 87 10.78 -36.74 6.53
N LEU A 88 10.25 -35.61 7.01
CA LEU A 88 10.50 -35.10 8.37
C LEU A 88 9.96 -36.07 9.44
N CYS A 89 8.78 -36.65 9.23
CA CYS A 89 8.24 -37.69 10.10
C CYS A 89 9.11 -38.95 10.13
N ARG A 90 9.67 -39.38 8.99
CA ARG A 90 10.56 -40.55 8.92
C ARG A 90 11.87 -40.34 9.69
N ILE A 91 12.45 -39.14 9.58
CA ILE A 91 13.68 -38.78 10.32
C ILE A 91 13.39 -38.78 11.83
N LEU A 92 12.32 -38.10 12.27
CA LEU A 92 12.00 -37.98 13.69
C LEU A 92 11.58 -39.31 14.34
N VAL A 93 10.87 -40.19 13.62
CA VAL A 93 10.52 -41.54 14.10
C VAL A 93 11.75 -42.45 14.24
N SER A 94 12.78 -42.27 13.40
CA SER A 94 14.06 -43.00 13.55
C SER A 94 14.83 -42.63 14.83
N TYR A 95 14.70 -41.38 15.30
CA TYR A 95 15.34 -40.93 16.56
C TYR A 95 14.55 -41.32 17.83
N ARG A 96 13.30 -41.78 17.72
CA ARG A 96 12.44 -42.24 18.83
C ARG A 96 13.05 -43.39 19.65
N ARG A 97 14.00 -44.14 19.09
CA ARG A 97 14.55 -45.35 19.74
C ARG A 97 15.58 -45.10 20.84
N LEU A 98 15.99 -43.86 21.12
CA LEU A 98 17.18 -43.64 21.96
C LEU A 98 17.04 -42.71 23.17
N TRP A 99 16.09 -41.77 23.31
CA TRP A 99 16.11 -40.83 24.45
C TRP A 99 14.74 -40.28 24.90
N HIS A 100 14.58 -40.12 26.21
CA HIS A 100 13.44 -39.45 26.86
C HIS A 100 13.76 -37.97 27.11
N GLY A 101 13.26 -37.06 26.27
CA GLY A 101 13.43 -35.61 26.43
C GLY A 101 12.24 -34.80 25.90
N VAL A 102 12.10 -33.56 26.36
CA VAL A 102 11.02 -32.63 25.98
C VAL A 102 11.37 -31.94 24.65
N ILE A 103 10.42 -31.89 23.72
CA ILE A 103 10.56 -31.20 22.42
C ILE A 103 9.68 -29.94 22.45
N ILE A 104 10.28 -28.77 22.22
CA ILE A 104 9.56 -27.51 22.01
C ILE A 104 9.72 -27.09 20.55
N LEU A 105 8.62 -27.04 19.82
CA LEU A 105 8.56 -26.52 18.44
C LEU A 105 8.20 -25.04 18.49
N LEU A 106 9.15 -24.16 18.19
CA LEU A 106 8.90 -22.73 18.02
C LEU A 106 8.63 -22.44 16.54
N CYS A 107 7.35 -22.29 16.19
CA CYS A 107 6.94 -21.76 14.89
C CYS A 107 6.79 -20.24 14.98
N HIS A 108 7.67 -19.49 14.31
CA HIS A 108 7.43 -18.06 14.10
C HIS A 108 6.40 -17.85 12.99
N ARG A 109 5.54 -16.85 13.17
CA ARG A 109 4.38 -16.54 12.33
C ARG A 109 4.83 -16.25 10.88
N GLY A 110 4.76 -17.27 10.01
CA GLY A 110 4.67 -17.13 8.56
C GLY A 110 3.22 -17.30 8.13
N THR A 111 2.80 -16.59 7.08
CA THR A 111 1.40 -16.53 6.60
C THR A 111 0.86 -17.89 6.21
N ALA A 112 0.19 -18.55 7.14
CA ALA A 112 -0.90 -19.45 6.85
C ALA A 112 -2.17 -18.88 7.51
N LEU A 113 -3.32 -19.08 6.87
CA LEU A 113 -4.61 -18.71 7.45
C LEU A 113 -4.70 -19.32 8.86
N GLU A 114 -5.34 -18.63 9.81
CA GLU A 114 -5.34 -19.00 11.24
C GLU A 114 -5.72 -20.47 11.54
N GLY A 115 -6.37 -21.17 10.61
CA GLY A 115 -6.68 -22.61 10.71
C GLY A 115 -5.56 -23.58 10.29
N ASP A 116 -4.65 -23.21 9.38
CA ASP A 116 -3.68 -24.14 8.79
C ASP A 116 -2.46 -24.37 9.70
N VAL A 117 -1.99 -23.34 10.42
CA VAL A 117 -0.86 -23.46 11.36
C VAL A 117 -1.17 -24.45 12.49
N GLY A 118 -2.40 -24.41 13.02
CA GLY A 118 -2.87 -25.36 14.03
C GLY A 118 -2.92 -26.79 13.49
N TYR A 119 -3.31 -26.97 12.23
CA TYR A 119 -3.44 -28.28 11.58
C TYR A 119 -2.10 -28.98 11.37
N TYR A 120 -1.04 -28.22 11.03
CA TYR A 120 0.32 -28.77 10.85
C TYR A 120 0.94 -29.23 12.18
N CYS A 121 0.82 -28.45 13.25
CA CYS A 121 1.33 -28.84 14.58
C CYS A 121 0.59 -30.08 15.14
N VAL A 122 -0.73 -30.15 14.97
CA VAL A 122 -1.54 -31.30 15.42
C VAL A 122 -1.21 -32.58 14.63
N LYS A 123 -1.00 -32.47 13.31
CA LYS A 123 -0.56 -33.63 12.49
C LYS A 123 0.83 -34.15 12.90
N LEU A 124 1.78 -33.26 13.21
CA LEU A 124 3.11 -33.64 13.69
C LEU A 124 3.06 -34.31 15.08
N ALA A 125 2.24 -33.79 16.00
CA ALA A 125 2.01 -34.41 17.31
C ALA A 125 1.36 -35.80 17.20
N GLY A 126 0.38 -35.95 16.30
CA GLY A 126 -0.28 -37.22 16.00
C GLY A 126 0.66 -38.27 15.39
N CYS A 127 1.60 -37.86 14.52
CA CYS A 127 2.63 -38.76 13.97
C CYS A 127 3.63 -39.27 15.03
N LEU A 128 3.81 -38.54 16.13
CA LEU A 128 4.72 -38.89 17.23
C LEU A 128 4.02 -39.58 18.41
N GLY A 129 2.68 -39.61 18.43
CA GLY A 129 1.86 -40.33 19.41
C GLY A 129 1.66 -39.59 20.74
N TYR A 130 1.65 -38.25 20.74
CA TYR A 130 1.42 -37.41 21.92
C TYR A 130 0.03 -36.75 21.91
N ASP A 131 -0.59 -36.59 23.08
CA ASP A 131 -1.81 -35.80 23.26
C ASP A 131 -1.47 -34.30 23.26
N SER A 132 -2.26 -33.48 22.57
CA SER A 132 -2.02 -32.04 22.41
C SER A 132 -3.21 -31.19 22.87
N GLU A 133 -2.98 -30.23 23.79
CA GLU A 133 -3.94 -29.17 24.12
C GLU A 133 -3.46 -27.82 23.56
N LEU A 134 -4.40 -27.03 23.02
CA LEU A 134 -4.13 -25.74 22.39
C LEU A 134 -4.60 -24.60 23.32
N PHE A 135 -3.69 -23.74 23.78
CA PHE A 135 -4.06 -22.56 24.58
C PHE A 135 -3.86 -21.26 23.79
N ALA A 136 -4.86 -20.36 23.86
CA ALA A 136 -4.81 -19.01 23.29
C ALA A 136 -4.91 -17.97 24.41
N PHE A 137 -3.82 -17.23 24.68
CA PHE A 137 -3.84 -16.12 25.63
C PHE A 137 -4.23 -14.80 24.93
N LYS A 138 -5.26 -14.10 25.45
CA LYS A 138 -5.65 -12.76 25.00
C LYS A 138 -4.55 -11.76 25.36
N GLY A 139 -3.83 -11.23 24.37
CA GLY A 139 -2.94 -10.07 24.54
C GLY A 139 -1.70 -10.03 23.63
N ALA A 140 -1.22 -11.18 23.14
CA ALA A 140 -0.19 -11.28 22.11
C ALA A 140 -0.33 -12.68 21.48
N PHE A 141 -0.58 -12.76 20.16
CA PHE A 141 -0.77 -14.05 19.49
C PHE A 141 0.58 -14.78 19.33
N PHE A 142 0.99 -15.48 20.37
CA PHE A 142 1.98 -16.57 20.31
C PHE A 142 1.21 -17.90 20.30
N LEU A 143 1.42 -18.72 19.26
CA LEU A 143 0.94 -20.10 19.25
C LEU A 143 2.07 -20.98 19.79
N GLY A 144 2.06 -21.24 21.10
CA GLY A 144 2.96 -22.20 21.75
C GLY A 144 2.21 -23.49 22.05
N VAL A 145 2.76 -24.63 21.62
CA VAL A 145 2.32 -25.96 22.09
C VAL A 145 3.22 -26.34 23.25
N VAL A 146 2.65 -26.48 24.45
CA VAL A 146 3.36 -27.03 25.62
C VAL A 146 3.11 -28.53 25.66
N ILE A 147 4.15 -29.32 25.45
CA ILE A 147 4.09 -30.77 25.62
C ILE A 147 4.52 -31.09 27.05
N THR A 148 3.56 -31.43 27.92
CA THR A 148 3.85 -31.83 29.30
C THR A 148 4.22 -33.30 29.39
N VAL A 149 5.34 -33.60 30.05
CA VAL A 149 5.65 -34.93 30.58
C VAL A 149 5.78 -34.79 32.10
N GLY A 150 4.70 -35.09 32.84
CA GLY A 150 4.67 -35.01 34.31
C GLY A 150 4.41 -33.61 34.91
N HIS A 151 4.05 -33.60 36.20
CA HIS A 151 3.55 -32.45 36.97
C HIS A 151 4.62 -31.39 37.31
N THR A 152 5.11 -30.61 36.34
CA THR A 152 5.70 -29.27 36.61
C THR A 152 5.60 -28.39 35.36
N VAL A 153 5.09 -27.17 35.50
CA VAL A 153 5.00 -26.16 34.41
C VAL A 153 5.97 -25.01 34.72
N MET A 154 6.88 -24.69 33.79
CA MET A 154 7.75 -23.51 33.87
C MET A 154 7.36 -22.47 32.80
N TYR A 155 7.33 -21.20 33.18
CA TYR A 155 7.13 -20.06 32.27
C TYR A 155 8.43 -19.28 32.10
N SER A 156 8.76 -18.91 30.85
CA SER A 156 9.86 -17.98 30.54
C SER A 156 9.31 -16.75 29.82
N TYR A 157 9.71 -15.56 30.29
CA TYR A 157 9.38 -14.25 29.75
C TYR A 157 10.56 -13.74 28.94
N MET A 158 10.37 -13.37 27.67
CA MET A 158 11.36 -12.62 26.89
C MET A 158 10.74 -11.35 26.29
N GLY A 159 11.52 -10.28 26.33
CA GLY A 159 11.08 -8.89 26.23
C GLY A 159 10.57 -8.44 24.87
N ASN A 160 9.61 -7.52 24.94
CA ASN A 160 9.01 -6.77 23.86
C ASN A 160 10.03 -5.80 23.24
N ASN A 161 10.34 -5.91 21.94
CA ASN A 161 10.78 -4.79 21.09
C ASN A 161 10.90 -5.20 19.61
N SER A 162 9.81 -5.03 18.85
CA SER A 162 9.89 -4.75 17.40
C SER A 162 8.52 -4.27 16.88
N PRO A 163 8.45 -3.15 16.15
CA PRO A 163 7.20 -2.56 15.69
C PRO A 163 6.54 -3.38 14.58
N LEU A 164 5.20 -3.43 14.60
CA LEU A 164 4.33 -4.08 13.62
C LEU A 164 4.57 -3.52 12.20
N LEU A 165 5.32 -4.26 11.38
CA LEU A 165 5.43 -4.00 9.94
C LEU A 165 4.15 -4.49 9.25
N LEU A 166 3.34 -3.52 8.81
CA LEU A 166 2.21 -3.72 7.92
C LEU A 166 2.70 -4.46 6.67
N SER A 167 2.16 -5.65 6.41
CA SER A 167 2.44 -6.44 5.21
C SER A 167 2.10 -5.64 3.95
N SER A 168 3.11 -5.21 3.18
CA SER A 168 2.87 -4.68 1.84
C SER A 168 2.39 -5.82 0.95
N MET A 169 1.12 -5.74 0.54
CA MET A 169 0.48 -6.72 -0.34
C MET A 169 1.19 -6.66 -1.70
N ARG A 170 2.01 -7.68 -2.00
CA ARG A 170 2.78 -7.76 -3.25
C ARG A 170 1.83 -8.06 -4.39
N VAL A 171 1.50 -7.05 -5.19
CA VAL A 171 0.68 -7.23 -6.39
C VAL A 171 1.58 -7.61 -7.55
N LEU A 172 1.41 -8.84 -8.04
CA LEU A 172 2.29 -9.43 -9.04
C LEU A 172 1.58 -9.53 -10.39
N VAL A 173 2.31 -9.35 -11.49
CA VAL A 173 1.73 -9.40 -12.85
C VAL A 173 0.91 -10.68 -13.08
N LYS A 174 1.42 -11.84 -12.68
CA LYS A 174 0.72 -13.13 -12.80
C LYS A 174 -0.54 -13.18 -11.93
N GLU A 175 -0.49 -12.60 -10.74
CA GLU A 175 -1.62 -12.56 -9.79
C GLU A 175 -2.72 -11.62 -10.28
N ILE A 176 -2.37 -10.42 -10.74
CA ILE A 176 -3.33 -9.48 -11.35
C ILE A 176 -4.08 -10.18 -12.49
N ILE A 177 -3.36 -10.83 -13.40
CA ILE A 177 -3.97 -11.50 -14.55
C ILE A 177 -4.88 -12.65 -14.07
N SER A 178 -4.52 -13.36 -13.00
CA SER A 178 -5.30 -14.47 -12.46
C SER A 178 -6.68 -14.08 -11.90
N HIS A 179 -6.88 -12.80 -11.54
CA HIS A 179 -8.18 -12.30 -11.12
C HIS A 179 -9.19 -12.21 -12.26
N TYR A 180 -8.74 -12.29 -13.52
CA TYR A 180 -9.57 -12.13 -14.70
C TYR A 180 -9.59 -13.42 -15.53
N PRO A 181 -10.68 -13.68 -16.27
CA PRO A 181 -10.76 -14.87 -17.12
C PRO A 181 -9.74 -14.80 -18.27
N SER A 182 -9.27 -15.97 -18.72
CA SER A 182 -8.15 -16.11 -19.66
C SER A 182 -8.34 -15.43 -21.00
N ASN A 183 -9.58 -15.25 -21.46
CA ASN A 183 -9.95 -14.61 -22.72
C ASN A 183 -10.14 -13.08 -22.61
N TYR A 184 -10.29 -12.53 -21.40
CA TYR A 184 -10.46 -11.10 -21.17
C TYR A 184 -9.35 -10.53 -20.27
N LYS A 185 -8.09 -10.88 -20.60
CA LYS A 185 -6.89 -10.34 -19.93
C LYS A 185 -6.79 -8.82 -20.01
N GLN A 186 -7.45 -8.18 -20.98
CA GLN A 186 -7.50 -6.72 -21.10
C GLN A 186 -8.02 -6.04 -19.83
N SER A 187 -8.88 -6.70 -19.04
CA SER A 187 -9.36 -6.19 -17.75
C SER A 187 -8.24 -5.89 -16.75
N ALA A 188 -7.07 -6.51 -16.90
CA ALA A 188 -5.87 -6.26 -16.10
C ALA A 188 -5.11 -4.98 -16.48
N VAL A 189 -5.52 -4.25 -17.51
CA VAL A 189 -4.74 -3.10 -18.04
C VAL A 189 -4.52 -2.00 -17.01
N ILE A 190 -5.54 -1.65 -16.21
CA ILE A 190 -5.45 -0.61 -15.18
C ILE A 190 -4.46 -1.00 -14.08
N PRO A 191 -4.61 -2.15 -13.39
CA PRO A 191 -3.66 -2.54 -12.35
C PRO A 191 -2.24 -2.79 -12.88
N LEU A 192 -2.07 -3.24 -14.13
CA LEU A 192 -0.74 -3.41 -14.72
C LEU A 192 -0.08 -2.07 -15.07
N LEU A 193 -0.84 -1.09 -15.55
CA LEU A 193 -0.34 0.27 -15.75
C LEU A 193 0.00 0.95 -14.43
N ASP A 194 -0.81 0.77 -13.39
CA ASP A 194 -0.52 1.30 -12.06
C ASP A 194 0.79 0.70 -11.51
N LEU A 195 0.96 -0.62 -11.62
CA LEU A 195 2.20 -1.29 -11.23
C LEU A 195 3.41 -0.80 -12.06
N ALA A 196 3.24 -0.59 -13.37
CA ALA A 196 4.28 -0.06 -14.24
C ALA A 196 4.69 1.37 -13.85
N GLN A 197 3.72 2.22 -13.51
CA GLN A 197 3.94 3.58 -13.03
C GLN A 197 4.71 3.58 -11.71
N GLN A 198 4.30 2.72 -10.77
CA GLN A 198 5.00 2.57 -9.49
C GLN A 198 6.44 2.10 -9.71
N GLN A 199 6.65 1.08 -10.55
CA GLN A 199 7.99 0.58 -10.86
C GLN A 199 8.90 1.64 -11.49
N HIS A 200 8.35 2.49 -12.36
CA HIS A 200 9.12 3.50 -13.08
C HIS A 200 9.22 4.85 -12.34
N GLY A 201 8.91 4.88 -11.04
CA GLY A 201 9.11 6.07 -10.22
C GLY A 201 8.07 7.17 -10.48
N GLY A 202 6.82 6.78 -10.76
CA GLY A 202 5.67 7.68 -10.72
C GLY A 202 5.17 8.18 -12.05
N TRP A 203 5.71 7.72 -13.18
CA TRP A 203 5.21 8.03 -14.51
C TRP A 203 5.37 6.86 -15.50
N LEU A 204 4.65 6.93 -16.62
CA LEU A 204 4.54 5.88 -17.63
C LEU A 204 5.23 6.28 -18.93
N PRO A 205 6.39 5.67 -19.25
CA PRO A 205 7.00 5.81 -20.56
C PRO A 205 6.22 4.97 -21.58
N VAL A 206 6.35 5.34 -22.85
CA VAL A 206 5.71 4.62 -23.97
C VAL A 206 6.22 3.18 -24.06
N SER A 207 7.49 2.96 -23.75
CA SER A 207 8.06 1.61 -23.65
C SER A 207 7.37 0.75 -22.59
N ALA A 208 7.01 1.32 -21.43
CA ALA A 208 6.25 0.59 -20.40
C ALA A 208 4.84 0.25 -20.86
N MET A 209 4.14 1.18 -21.50
CA MET A 209 2.82 0.93 -22.09
C MET A 209 2.88 -0.18 -23.16
N ASN A 210 3.91 -0.18 -24.01
CA ASN A 210 4.15 -1.23 -24.98
C ASN A 210 4.42 -2.60 -24.33
N ALA A 211 5.16 -2.63 -23.23
CA ALA A 211 5.40 -3.85 -22.49
C ALA A 211 4.13 -4.40 -21.85
N VAL A 212 3.30 -3.52 -21.26
CA VAL A 212 1.98 -3.90 -20.74
C VAL A 212 1.11 -4.48 -21.87
N ALA A 213 1.08 -3.83 -23.04
CA ALA A 213 0.34 -4.31 -24.21
C ALA A 213 0.76 -5.73 -24.64
N LYS A 214 2.07 -6.02 -24.62
CA LYS A 214 2.61 -7.35 -24.90
C LYS A 214 2.18 -8.39 -23.86
N VAL A 215 2.15 -8.01 -22.57
CA VAL A 215 1.74 -8.91 -21.47
C VAL A 215 0.26 -9.29 -21.54
N ILE A 216 -0.61 -8.33 -21.88
CA ILE A 216 -2.07 -8.57 -21.99
C ILE A 216 -2.51 -8.98 -23.40
N GLU A 217 -1.60 -9.06 -24.35
CA GLU A 217 -1.83 -9.51 -25.74
C GLU A 217 -2.86 -8.64 -26.50
N VAL A 218 -2.81 -7.31 -26.32
CA VAL A 218 -3.66 -6.35 -27.05
C VAL A 218 -2.84 -5.36 -27.86
N ALA A 219 -3.47 -4.70 -28.83
CA ALA A 219 -2.84 -3.62 -29.58
C ALA A 219 -2.41 -2.46 -28.64
N PRO A 220 -1.18 -1.93 -28.75
CA PRO A 220 -0.69 -0.87 -27.86
C PRO A 220 -1.59 0.38 -27.78
N ILE A 221 -2.30 0.68 -28.87
CA ILE A 221 -3.25 1.80 -28.92
C ILE A 221 -4.32 1.72 -27.82
N ARG A 222 -4.78 0.52 -27.44
CA ARG A 222 -5.78 0.37 -26.36
C ARG A 222 -5.18 0.72 -25.00
N VAL A 223 -3.91 0.40 -24.80
CA VAL A 223 -3.17 0.77 -23.58
C VAL A 223 -2.93 2.27 -23.55
N TYR A 224 -2.61 2.89 -24.68
CA TYR A 224 -2.46 4.35 -24.78
C TYR A 224 -3.78 5.08 -24.49
N GLU A 225 -4.91 4.61 -25.05
CA GLU A 225 -6.23 5.18 -24.76
C GLU A 225 -6.52 5.16 -23.25
N VAL A 226 -6.30 4.02 -22.58
CA VAL A 226 -6.50 3.90 -21.12
C VAL A 226 -5.54 4.82 -20.36
N ALA A 227 -4.25 4.80 -20.68
CA ALA A 227 -3.23 5.61 -20.00
C ALA A 227 -3.42 7.11 -20.20
N THR A 228 -4.04 7.53 -21.30
CA THR A 228 -4.37 8.94 -21.57
C THR A 228 -5.70 9.37 -20.97
N PHE A 229 -6.65 8.44 -20.81
CA PHE A 229 -7.99 8.71 -20.31
C PHE A 229 -8.05 8.88 -18.79
N TYR A 230 -7.38 8.01 -18.02
CA TYR A 230 -7.41 8.08 -16.56
C TYR A 230 -6.37 9.06 -16.02
N SER A 231 -6.80 10.00 -15.17
CA SER A 231 -5.97 11.09 -14.65
C SER A 231 -4.84 10.64 -13.71
N MET A 232 -4.99 9.49 -13.05
CA MET A 232 -3.95 8.95 -12.15
C MET A 232 -2.68 8.53 -12.91
N PHE A 233 -2.80 8.29 -14.22
CA PHE A 233 -1.69 7.86 -15.05
C PHE A 233 -0.85 9.04 -15.52
N ASN A 234 0.30 9.22 -14.87
CA ASN A 234 1.25 10.26 -15.21
C ASN A 234 2.06 9.84 -16.43
N ARG A 235 2.12 10.66 -17.46
CA ARG A 235 2.86 10.38 -18.72
C ARG A 235 4.11 11.24 -18.89
N SER A 236 4.42 12.02 -17.86
CA SER A 236 5.64 12.81 -17.72
C SER A 236 6.15 12.63 -16.30
N PRO A 237 7.46 12.80 -16.06
CA PRO A 237 8.02 12.75 -14.73
C PRO A 237 7.35 13.75 -13.78
N VAL A 238 6.98 13.30 -12.58
CA VAL A 238 6.33 14.11 -11.53
C VAL A 238 7.21 14.29 -10.29
N GLY A 239 8.47 13.84 -10.33
CA GLY A 239 9.34 13.77 -9.16
C GLY A 239 9.00 12.61 -8.23
N LYS A 240 9.64 12.57 -7.05
CA LYS A 240 9.45 11.48 -6.07
C LYS A 240 8.11 11.52 -5.34
N TYR A 241 7.58 12.71 -5.07
CA TYR A 241 6.33 12.94 -4.37
C TYR A 241 5.43 13.79 -5.25
N HIS A 242 4.31 13.21 -5.68
CA HIS A 242 3.28 13.97 -6.38
C HIS A 242 2.20 14.39 -5.39
N LEU A 243 2.15 15.69 -5.11
CA LEU A 243 1.22 16.32 -4.18
C LEU A 243 -0.07 16.68 -4.93
N LEU A 244 -1.15 15.96 -4.64
CA LEU A 244 -2.44 16.07 -5.30
C LEU A 244 -3.42 16.80 -4.39
N VAL A 245 -3.73 18.06 -4.72
CA VAL A 245 -4.63 18.90 -3.93
C VAL A 245 -6.04 18.82 -4.50
N CYS A 246 -7.04 18.61 -3.65
CA CYS A 246 -8.44 18.54 -4.11
C CYS A 246 -9.00 19.94 -4.43
N GLY A 247 -9.36 20.16 -5.69
CA GLY A 247 -9.92 21.44 -6.19
C GLY A 247 -11.44 21.55 -6.14
N THR A 248 -12.16 20.45 -5.89
CA THR A 248 -13.63 20.40 -6.01
C THR A 248 -14.33 21.22 -4.92
N THR A 249 -15.57 21.63 -5.21
CA THR A 249 -16.39 22.56 -4.41
C THR A 249 -16.34 22.36 -2.89
N PRO A 250 -16.49 21.15 -2.31
CA PRO A 250 -16.41 20.97 -0.85
C PRO A 250 -15.05 21.37 -0.27
N CYS A 251 -13.95 21.08 -0.96
CA CYS A 251 -12.62 21.51 -0.56
C CYS A 251 -12.39 22.99 -0.86
N MET A 252 -12.88 23.48 -2.00
CA MET A 252 -12.78 24.89 -2.39
C MET A 252 -13.40 25.82 -1.34
N ILE A 253 -14.63 25.54 -0.88
CA ILE A 253 -15.31 26.36 0.14
C ILE A 253 -14.67 26.25 1.54
N ARG A 254 -13.82 25.24 1.75
CA ARG A 254 -13.04 25.01 2.98
C ARG A 254 -11.60 25.55 2.87
N GLY A 255 -11.29 26.32 1.83
CA GLY A 255 -10.00 27.00 1.69
C GLY A 255 -8.93 26.19 0.94
N SER A 256 -9.28 25.15 0.18
CA SER A 256 -8.29 24.35 -0.55
C SER A 256 -7.43 25.14 -1.56
N ARG A 257 -7.95 26.25 -2.10
CA ARG A 257 -7.15 27.15 -2.94
C ARG A 257 -6.01 27.82 -2.17
N GLU A 258 -6.25 28.19 -0.92
CA GLU A 258 -5.21 28.74 -0.04
C GLU A 258 -4.14 27.70 0.28
N ILE A 259 -4.54 26.42 0.38
CA ILE A 259 -3.61 25.29 0.53
C ILE A 259 -2.71 25.15 -0.70
N GLU A 260 -3.31 25.18 -1.90
CA GLU A 260 -2.57 25.05 -3.15
C GLU A 260 -1.62 26.24 -3.37
N ASP A 261 -2.10 27.47 -3.14
CA ASP A 261 -1.30 28.69 -3.30
C ASP A 261 -0.08 28.68 -2.35
N GLU A 262 -0.26 28.27 -1.09
CA GLU A 262 0.84 28.17 -0.14
C GLU A 262 1.84 27.07 -0.52
N LEU A 263 1.37 25.92 -1.03
CA LEU A 263 2.22 24.86 -1.56
C LEU A 263 3.09 25.32 -2.73
N LEU A 264 2.46 25.96 -3.72
CA LEU A 264 3.14 26.45 -4.91
C LEU A 264 4.16 27.54 -4.55
N LYS A 265 3.81 28.43 -3.62
CA LYS A 265 4.70 29.48 -3.11
C LYS A 265 5.89 28.89 -2.35
N HIS A 266 5.65 27.91 -1.48
CA HIS A 266 6.70 27.26 -0.68
C HIS A 266 7.67 26.45 -1.53
N LEU A 267 7.16 25.72 -2.54
CA LEU A 267 7.97 24.92 -3.46
C LEU A 267 8.60 25.74 -4.58
N GLY A 268 8.09 26.94 -4.86
CA GLY A 268 8.61 27.83 -5.91
C GLY A 268 8.41 27.28 -7.33
N VAL A 269 7.35 26.51 -7.56
CA VAL A 269 7.02 25.88 -8.85
C VAL A 269 5.65 26.32 -9.34
N LYS A 270 5.41 26.21 -10.64
CA LYS A 270 4.06 26.31 -11.17
C LYS A 270 3.32 24.98 -10.99
N ARG A 271 1.99 25.02 -11.12
CA ARG A 271 1.16 23.81 -11.12
C ARG A 271 1.67 22.83 -12.19
N ASN A 272 1.78 21.57 -11.81
CA ASN A 272 2.30 20.45 -12.59
C ASN A 272 3.78 20.57 -13.02
N GLU A 273 4.54 21.50 -12.44
CA GLU A 273 5.98 21.58 -12.63
C GLU A 273 6.70 20.84 -11.49
N VAL A 274 7.76 20.12 -11.84
CA VAL A 274 8.60 19.42 -10.86
C VAL A 274 9.62 20.39 -10.30
N THR A 275 9.85 20.33 -8.98
CA THR A 275 10.90 21.13 -8.34
C THR A 275 12.27 20.82 -8.93
N LYS A 276 13.19 21.79 -8.88
CA LYS A 276 14.57 21.61 -9.37
C LYS A 276 15.30 20.46 -8.67
N ASP A 277 14.91 20.16 -7.44
CA ASP A 277 15.44 19.05 -6.66
C ASP A 277 14.91 17.66 -7.10
N GLY A 278 13.94 17.63 -8.03
CA GLY A 278 13.30 16.41 -8.51
C GLY A 278 12.41 15.71 -7.49
N LEU A 279 12.14 16.34 -6.35
CA LEU A 279 11.44 15.72 -5.23
C LEU A 279 9.93 15.90 -5.30
N PHE A 280 9.43 17.09 -5.59
CA PHE A 280 8.01 17.41 -5.45
C PHE A 280 7.43 17.94 -6.76
N SER A 281 6.14 17.68 -6.95
CA SER A 281 5.29 18.41 -7.89
C SER A 281 3.90 18.58 -7.29
N VAL A 282 3.19 19.62 -7.72
CA VAL A 282 1.82 19.91 -7.25
C VAL A 282 0.85 19.76 -8.41
N GLY A 283 -0.15 18.89 -8.25
CA GLY A 283 -1.24 18.70 -9.20
C GLY A 283 -2.59 18.97 -8.54
N GLU A 284 -3.52 19.52 -9.32
CA GLU A 284 -4.93 19.60 -8.92
C GLU A 284 -5.61 18.28 -9.28
N MET A 285 -6.36 17.72 -8.33
CA MET A 285 -7.25 16.58 -8.55
C MET A 285 -8.68 16.96 -8.17
N GLU A 286 -9.62 16.33 -8.86
CA GLU A 286 -11.03 16.43 -8.49
C GLU A 286 -11.33 15.60 -7.24
N CYS A 287 -12.61 15.49 -6.90
CA CYS A 287 -13.11 14.92 -5.65
C CYS A 287 -12.41 13.60 -5.29
N MET A 288 -11.66 13.63 -4.20
CA MET A 288 -10.90 12.50 -3.66
C MET A 288 -11.69 11.68 -2.61
N GLY A 289 -12.98 11.97 -2.41
CA GLY A 289 -13.83 11.26 -1.46
C GLY A 289 -13.71 11.67 0.01
N CYS A 290 -12.67 12.44 0.40
CA CYS A 290 -12.45 12.90 1.78
C CYS A 290 -13.23 14.19 2.13
N CYS A 291 -14.48 14.32 1.65
CA CYS A 291 -15.22 15.59 1.70
C CYS A 291 -15.56 16.08 3.12
N VAL A 292 -15.87 15.17 4.04
CA VAL A 292 -16.19 15.53 5.43
C VAL A 292 -14.95 16.04 6.18
N ASN A 293 -13.76 15.66 5.72
CA ASN A 293 -12.46 16.06 6.23
C ASN A 293 -11.78 17.13 5.36
N ALA A 294 -12.56 17.94 4.66
CA ALA A 294 -12.01 19.00 3.82
C ALA A 294 -11.43 20.16 4.65
N PRO A 295 -10.29 20.76 4.23
CA PRO A 295 -9.58 20.51 2.97
C PRO A 295 -8.57 19.35 3.07
N MET A 296 -8.17 18.78 1.93
CA MET A 296 -7.31 17.60 1.87
C MET A 296 -6.26 17.70 0.76
N ILE A 297 -5.16 16.96 0.97
CA ILE A 297 -4.08 16.75 0.03
C ILE A 297 -3.72 15.26 0.04
N THR A 298 -3.55 14.66 -1.13
CA THR A 298 -3.02 13.31 -1.28
C THR A 298 -1.56 13.38 -1.69
N VAL A 299 -0.72 12.55 -1.09
CA VAL A 299 0.67 12.41 -1.49
C VAL A 299 0.88 11.04 -2.07
N ALA A 300 1.23 11.00 -3.36
CA ALA A 300 1.73 9.80 -4.00
C ALA A 300 3.24 9.74 -3.79
N ASP A 301 3.70 8.82 -2.94
CA ASP A 301 5.11 8.56 -2.65
C ASP A 301 5.64 7.52 -3.64
N TYR A 302 6.44 7.98 -4.61
CA TYR A 302 7.12 7.16 -5.61
C TYR A 302 8.61 6.93 -5.27
N SER A 303 9.07 7.30 -4.07
CA SER A 303 10.50 7.29 -3.71
C SER A 303 11.15 5.89 -3.79
N ASN A 304 10.41 4.85 -3.42
CA ASN A 304 10.88 3.46 -3.35
C ASN A 304 10.22 2.55 -4.40
N GLY A 305 9.67 3.14 -5.47
CA GLY A 305 8.97 2.40 -6.53
C GLY A 305 7.78 1.57 -6.01
N SER A 306 7.55 0.38 -6.58
CA SER A 306 6.42 -0.48 -6.23
C SER A 306 6.46 -1.06 -4.82
N GLU A 307 7.63 -1.12 -4.17
CA GLU A 307 7.75 -1.72 -2.83
C GLU A 307 7.34 -0.76 -1.71
N GLY A 308 7.60 0.54 -1.89
CA GLY A 308 7.29 1.57 -0.91
C GLY A 308 6.24 2.56 -1.38
N TYR A 309 5.53 2.26 -2.47
CA TYR A 309 4.47 3.11 -2.98
C TYR A 309 3.39 3.30 -1.92
N THR A 310 3.13 4.57 -1.57
CA THR A 310 2.01 4.91 -0.71
C THR A 310 1.21 6.05 -1.33
N TYR A 311 -0.12 5.94 -1.25
CA TYR A 311 -1.04 6.95 -1.72
C TYR A 311 -1.79 7.51 -0.50
N ASN A 312 -1.09 8.37 0.23
CA ASN A 312 -1.50 8.80 1.56
C ASN A 312 -2.44 9.99 1.49
N TYR A 313 -3.59 9.86 2.13
CA TYR A 313 -4.55 10.95 2.32
C TYR A 313 -4.15 11.76 3.55
N TYR A 314 -3.91 13.06 3.39
CA TYR A 314 -3.77 14.00 4.49
C TYR A 314 -4.96 14.93 4.47
N GLU A 315 -5.80 14.82 5.50
CA GLU A 315 -7.11 15.44 5.55
C GLU A 315 -7.17 16.47 6.69
N ASP A 316 -8.16 17.36 6.68
CA ASP A 316 -8.30 18.48 7.63
C ASP A 316 -7.02 19.34 7.71
N VAL A 317 -6.35 19.53 6.56
CA VAL A 317 -5.07 20.23 6.52
C VAL A 317 -5.24 21.75 6.58
N THR A 318 -4.21 22.44 7.08
CA THR A 318 -4.11 23.90 7.07
C THR A 318 -2.87 24.32 6.29
N PRO A 319 -2.76 25.57 5.80
CA PRO A 319 -1.59 26.00 5.02
C PRO A 319 -0.27 25.72 5.75
N LYS A 320 -0.23 26.02 7.06
CA LYS A 320 0.92 25.70 7.92
C LYS A 320 1.19 24.19 7.98
N ARG A 321 0.15 23.38 8.20
CA ARG A 321 0.31 21.92 8.34
C ARG A 321 0.78 21.26 7.05
N VAL A 322 0.35 21.77 5.90
CA VAL A 322 0.80 21.24 4.61
C VAL A 322 2.29 21.51 4.37
N VAL A 323 2.79 22.69 4.73
CA VAL A 323 4.23 22.99 4.68
C VAL A 323 5.01 22.07 5.62
N GLU A 324 4.52 21.83 6.84
CA GLU A 324 5.14 20.88 7.77
C GLU A 324 5.23 19.46 7.18
N ILE A 325 4.14 18.98 6.54
CA ILE A 325 4.11 17.67 5.88
C ILE A 325 5.16 17.60 4.76
N VAL A 326 5.26 18.64 3.93
CA VAL A 326 6.25 18.71 2.85
C VAL A 326 7.68 18.66 3.39
N GLU A 327 7.99 19.40 4.46
CA GLU A 327 9.33 19.36 5.07
C GLU A 327 9.63 18.00 5.72
N MET A 328 8.65 17.35 6.35
CA MET A 328 8.81 15.98 6.88
C MET A 328 9.12 15.00 5.75
N LEU A 329 8.37 15.06 4.65
CA LEU A 329 8.62 14.23 3.46
C LEU A 329 10.00 14.51 2.84
N ARG A 330 10.43 15.77 2.82
CA ARG A 330 11.76 16.15 2.30
C ARG A 330 12.89 15.53 3.15
N LYS A 331 12.69 15.39 4.45
CA LYS A 331 13.62 14.69 5.36
C LYS A 331 13.60 13.16 5.22
N GLY A 332 12.67 12.62 4.42
CA GLY A 332 12.45 11.17 4.28
C GLY A 332 11.61 10.56 5.40
N GLU A 333 10.99 11.38 6.25
CA GLU A 333 10.05 10.92 7.26
C GLU A 333 8.69 10.62 6.59
N LYS A 334 7.94 9.68 7.17
CA LYS A 334 6.57 9.35 6.72
C LYS A 334 5.56 9.97 7.70
N PRO A 335 5.00 11.16 7.40
CA PRO A 335 4.04 11.79 8.29
C PRO A 335 2.77 10.94 8.40
N PRO A 336 2.12 10.91 9.58
CA PRO A 336 0.92 10.12 9.80
C PRO A 336 -0.21 10.60 8.88
N HIS A 337 -0.78 9.68 8.12
CA HIS A 337 -1.88 9.95 7.20
C HIS A 337 -3.25 9.90 7.91
N GLY A 338 -4.29 10.37 7.22
CA GLY A 338 -5.64 10.60 7.73
C GLY A 338 -5.85 12.04 8.17
N THR A 339 -6.83 12.26 9.04
CA THR A 339 -7.10 13.58 9.61
C THR A 339 -5.89 14.13 10.35
N GLN A 340 -5.49 15.33 10.00
CA GLN A 340 -4.47 16.11 10.70
C GLN A 340 -5.06 16.91 11.86
N ASN A 341 -6.38 16.84 12.08
CA ASN A 341 -7.07 17.42 13.22
C ASN A 341 -7.23 16.36 14.33
N PRO A 342 -6.54 16.48 15.47
CA PRO A 342 -6.59 15.48 16.54
C PRO A 342 -7.92 15.44 17.30
N GLN A 343 -8.79 16.46 17.16
CA GLN A 343 -10.10 16.52 17.83
C GLN A 343 -11.16 15.64 17.15
N ARG A 344 -10.76 14.92 16.11
CA ARG A 344 -11.61 14.10 15.27
C ARG A 344 -11.02 12.71 15.08
N THR A 345 -11.88 11.70 15.10
CA THR A 345 -11.50 10.34 14.72
C THR A 345 -11.83 10.10 13.26
N LYS A 346 -10.83 10.07 12.37
CA LYS A 346 -11.02 9.83 10.91
C LYS A 346 -12.13 10.74 10.35
N CYS A 347 -13.25 10.18 9.90
CA CYS A 347 -14.41 10.90 9.35
C CYS A 347 -15.47 11.33 10.38
N GLY A 348 -15.21 11.16 11.68
CA GLY A 348 -16.15 11.50 12.74
C GLY A 348 -16.45 13.01 12.84
N PRO A 349 -17.50 13.40 13.58
CA PRO A 349 -17.69 14.79 13.96
C PRO A 349 -16.50 15.28 14.81
N GLU A 350 -16.18 16.56 14.66
CA GLU A 350 -15.21 17.24 15.53
C GLU A 350 -15.79 17.37 16.94
N GLY A 351 -14.98 17.03 17.96
CA GLY A 351 -15.42 16.99 19.36
C GLY A 351 -15.92 15.60 19.83
N GLY A 352 -15.81 14.58 18.98
CA GLY A 352 -16.09 13.18 19.33
C GLY A 352 -17.39 12.65 18.75
N ASN A 353 -17.41 11.35 18.44
CA ASN A 353 -18.54 10.67 17.81
C ASN A 353 -19.81 10.79 18.68
N THR A 354 -20.97 10.98 18.05
CA THR A 354 -22.28 11.11 18.71
C THR A 354 -23.25 9.95 18.46
N THR A 355 -22.89 9.01 17.59
CA THR A 355 -23.77 7.92 17.15
C THR A 355 -23.21 6.53 17.48
N LEU A 356 -21.95 6.26 17.14
CA LEU A 356 -21.30 4.96 17.32
C LEU A 356 -20.60 4.86 18.70
N HIS A 357 -21.39 4.74 19.76
CA HIS A 357 -20.89 4.57 21.13
C HIS A 357 -20.92 3.11 21.62
N GLY A 358 -21.94 2.35 21.23
CA GLY A 358 -22.13 0.98 21.67
C GLY A 358 -21.18 0.01 20.96
N GLU A 359 -20.85 -1.10 21.61
CA GLU A 359 -20.13 -2.18 20.97
C GLU A 359 -20.95 -2.76 19.80
N PRO A 360 -20.35 -3.01 18.63
CA PRO A 360 -21.04 -3.60 17.49
C PRO A 360 -21.65 -4.95 17.86
N LYS A 361 -22.97 -5.09 17.66
CA LYS A 361 -23.71 -6.35 17.86
C LYS A 361 -24.32 -6.79 16.52
N PRO A 362 -24.45 -8.10 16.27
CA PRO A 362 -25.23 -8.59 15.15
C PRO A 362 -26.64 -7.96 15.23
N PRO A 363 -27.14 -7.34 14.14
CA PRO A 363 -28.51 -6.86 14.14
C PRO A 363 -29.45 -8.06 14.31
N PRO A 364 -30.66 -7.85 14.85
CA PRO A 364 -31.68 -8.88 14.79
C PRO A 364 -31.96 -9.17 13.32
N CYS A 365 -31.48 -10.32 12.82
CA CYS A 365 -31.80 -10.77 11.48
C CYS A 365 -33.31 -10.98 11.41
N ARG A 366 -33.96 -10.43 10.37
CA ARG A 366 -35.31 -10.87 10.02
C ARG A 366 -35.20 -12.33 9.63
N ASP A 367 -35.80 -13.21 10.41
CA ASP A 367 -35.89 -14.62 10.08
C ASP A 367 -36.68 -14.75 8.76
N LEU A 368 -35.95 -14.98 7.67
CA LEU A 368 -36.54 -15.10 6.33
C LEU A 368 -37.34 -16.41 6.20
N ASP A 369 -37.08 -17.38 7.06
CA ASP A 369 -37.75 -18.68 7.09
C ASP A 369 -39.02 -18.67 7.97
N ALA A 370 -39.30 -17.56 8.67
CA ALA A 370 -40.45 -17.41 9.57
C ALA A 370 -41.72 -16.82 8.90
N CYS A 371 -41.79 -16.75 7.56
CA CYS A 371 -42.94 -16.21 6.82
C CYS A 371 -43.76 -17.30 6.11
#